data_AF-A0A832DQ36-F1
#
_entry.id   AF-A0A832DQ36-F1
#
_cell.length_a   1.000
_cell.length_b   1.000
_cell.length_c   1.000
_cell.angle_alpha   90.00
_cell.angle_beta   90.00
_cell.angle_gamma   90.00
#
_symmetry.space_group_name_H-M   'P 1'
#
loop_
_entity.id
_entity.type
_entity.pdbx_description
1 polymer ?
#
loop_
_entity_poly.entity_id
_entity_poly.type
_entity_poly.pdbx_seq_one_letter_code
_entity_poly.pdbx_strand_id
1 'polypeptide(L)'
;KPEEVNVISSAAYDVAHSLGKPANYRENTKIKLQMILNTALENNQDCVVLGAYGCGAFGNDPKEVASIMKEILQERPIYQQKMKIAFAIITDGNDKSGNLEKFSTLHNFVK
;
A
#
# COMPACT_ATOMS: atom_id res chain seq x y z
N LYS A 1 5.15 -7.19 -27.16
CA LYS A 1 6.18 -6.12 -27.06
C LYS A 1 6.46 -5.90 -25.57
N PRO A 2 7.72 -5.84 -25.12
CA PRO A 2 8.01 -5.54 -23.72
C PRO A 2 7.61 -4.08 -23.39
N GLU A 3 7.17 -3.87 -22.16
CA GLU A 3 6.87 -2.54 -21.59
C GLU A 3 7.90 -2.23 -20.50
N GLU A 4 8.34 -0.98 -20.40
CA GLU A 4 9.28 -0.53 -19.37
C GLU A 4 8.53 0.04 -18.17
N VAL A 5 8.96 -0.31 -16.95
CA VAL A 5 8.37 0.17 -15.70
C VAL A 5 9.45 0.48 -14.67
N ASN A 6 9.22 1.53 -13.88
CA ASN A 6 10.04 1.81 -12.69
C ASN A 6 9.52 1.02 -11.50
N VAL A 7 10.43 0.52 -10.65
CA VAL A 7 10.07 -0.33 -9.51
C VAL A 7 10.63 0.25 -8.21
N ILE A 8 9.75 0.42 -7.22
CA ILE A 8 10.12 0.75 -5.84
C ILE A 8 10.01 -0.52 -5.01
N SER A 9 11.11 -0.94 -4.38
CA SER A 9 11.14 -2.13 -3.52
C SER A 9 11.20 -1.72 -2.06
N SER A 10 10.21 -2.15 -1.28
CA SER A 10 10.16 -1.94 0.17
C SER A 10 9.50 -3.14 0.85
N ALA A 11 10.12 -3.65 1.90
CA ALA A 11 9.58 -4.77 2.67
C ALA A 11 8.55 -4.28 3.70
N ALA A 12 7.37 -4.91 3.72
CA ALA A 12 6.40 -4.75 4.79
C ALA A 12 6.91 -5.43 6.08
N TYR A 13 6.24 -5.20 7.20
CA TYR A 13 6.54 -5.92 8.44
C TYR A 13 6.06 -7.36 8.34
N ASP A 14 6.92 -8.32 8.64
CA ASP A 14 6.51 -9.72 8.79
C ASP A 14 5.85 -9.92 10.16
N VAL A 15 4.52 -9.98 10.19
CA VAL A 15 3.73 -10.24 11.40
C VAL A 15 3.50 -11.75 11.59
N ALA A 16 3.50 -12.52 10.50
CA ALA A 16 3.20 -13.95 10.52
C ALA A 16 4.34 -14.79 11.12
N HIS A 17 5.60 -14.43 10.85
CA HIS A 17 6.76 -15.22 11.24
C HIS A 17 7.66 -14.56 12.29
N SER A 18 7.36 -13.32 12.69
CA SER A 18 8.06 -12.63 13.78
C SER A 18 7.50 -13.00 15.15
N LEU A 19 8.17 -12.59 16.23
CA LEU A 19 7.75 -12.73 17.63
C LEU A 19 6.47 -11.92 17.99
N GLY A 20 5.67 -11.55 17.00
CA GLY A 20 4.48 -10.73 17.12
C GLY A 20 4.59 -9.39 16.41
N LYS A 21 3.44 -8.72 16.34
CA LYS A 21 3.30 -7.38 15.75
C LYS A 21 4.01 -6.34 16.65
N PRO A 22 4.98 -5.56 16.14
CA PRO A 22 5.71 -4.59 16.96
C PRO A 22 4.79 -3.48 17.49
N ALA A 23 5.12 -2.93 18.66
CA ALA A 23 4.29 -1.90 19.32
C ALA A 23 4.06 -0.66 18.44
N ASN A 24 5.06 -0.26 17.66
CA ASN A 24 5.02 0.87 16.71
C ASN A 24 4.68 0.44 15.27
N TYR A 25 4.08 -0.74 15.09
CA TYR A 25 3.73 -1.28 13.77
C TYR A 25 3.01 -0.27 12.87
N ARG A 26 1.95 0.36 13.39
CA ARG A 26 1.09 1.24 12.59
C ARG A 26 1.87 2.47 12.11
N GLU A 27 2.57 3.12 13.04
CA GLU A 27 3.39 4.30 12.76
C GLU A 27 4.47 3.98 11.72
N ASN A 28 5.23 2.91 11.92
CA ASN A 28 6.28 2.55 10.98
C ASN A 28 5.75 2.08 9.62
N THR A 29 4.60 1.41 9.59
CA THR A 29 3.93 1.05 8.33
C THR A 29 3.49 2.30 7.59
N LYS A 30 2.96 3.32 8.30
CA LYS A 30 2.64 4.63 7.72
C LYS A 30 3.88 5.29 7.14
N ILE A 31 5.00 5.32 7.87
CA ILE A 31 6.28 5.86 7.39
C ILE A 31 6.73 5.13 6.12
N LYS A 32 6.71 3.79 6.09
CA LYS A 32 7.09 3.01 4.91
C LYS A 32 6.23 3.33 3.68
N LEU A 33 4.91 3.40 3.84
CA LEU A 33 3.99 3.73 2.75
C LEU A 33 4.18 5.17 2.26
N GLN A 34 4.40 6.13 3.17
CA GLN A 34 4.73 7.51 2.81
C GLN A 34 6.05 7.59 2.04
N MET A 35 7.08 6.85 2.45
CA MET A 35 8.35 6.79 1.74
C MET A 35 8.18 6.26 0.31
N ILE A 36 7.39 5.21 0.10
CA ILE A 36 7.08 4.69 -1.25
C ILE A 36 6.46 5.79 -2.13
N LEU A 37 5.47 6.52 -1.61
CA LEU A 37 4.81 7.60 -2.35
C LEU A 37 5.72 8.82 -2.58
N ASN A 38 6.53 9.19 -1.59
CA ASN A 38 7.50 10.27 -1.71
C ASN A 38 8.56 9.93 -2.76
N THR A 39 9.08 8.71 -2.76
CA THR A 39 10.04 8.27 -3.79
C THR A 39 9.44 8.35 -5.18
N ALA A 40 8.19 7.91 -5.38
CA ALA A 40 7.51 8.06 -6.67
C ALA A 40 7.35 9.54 -7.06
N LEU A 41 6.92 10.39 -6.13
CA LEU A 41 6.71 11.81 -6.34
C LEU A 41 8.02 12.55 -6.70
N GLU A 42 9.09 12.30 -5.96
CA GLU A 42 10.42 12.90 -6.17
C GLU A 42 11.05 12.47 -7.50
N ASN A 43 10.72 11.26 -7.98
CA ASN A 43 11.16 10.76 -9.28
C ASN A 43 10.18 11.09 -10.41
N ASN A 44 9.27 12.05 -10.20
CA ASN A 44 8.32 12.54 -11.20
C ASN A 44 7.49 11.43 -11.88
N GLN A 45 7.07 10.42 -11.11
CA GLN A 45 6.20 9.37 -11.63
C GLN A 45 4.75 9.87 -11.67
N ASP A 46 4.11 9.82 -12.84
CA ASP A 46 2.71 10.27 -12.98
C ASP A 46 1.69 9.22 -12.50
N CYS A 47 2.13 7.97 -12.29
CA CYS A 47 1.28 6.86 -11.88
C CYS A 47 2.02 5.92 -10.92
N VAL A 48 1.31 5.42 -9.91
CA VAL A 48 1.80 4.40 -8.98
C VAL A 48 0.77 3.30 -8.86
N VAL A 49 1.21 2.06 -9.07
CA VAL A 49 0.39 0.85 -8.84
C VAL A 49 0.87 0.18 -7.56
N LEU A 50 -0.02 0.10 -6.58
CA LEU A 50 0.19 -0.54 -5.28
C LEU A 50 -0.65 -1.82 -5.17
N GLY A 51 -0.44 -2.56 -4.09
CA GLY A 51 -1.26 -3.72 -3.73
C GLY A 51 -1.62 -3.72 -2.25
N ALA A 52 -2.13 -4.86 -1.76
CA ALA A 52 -2.41 -5.07 -0.34
C ALA A 52 -1.11 -5.29 0.45
N TYR A 53 -0.35 -4.21 0.68
CA TYR A 53 1.02 -4.22 1.20
C TYR A 53 1.15 -5.08 2.47
N GLY A 54 1.90 -6.18 2.37
CA GLY A 54 2.13 -7.12 3.48
C GLY A 54 0.94 -8.00 3.88
N CYS A 55 -0.22 -7.90 3.24
CA CYS A 55 -1.45 -8.58 3.67
C CYS A 55 -1.54 -10.06 3.25
N GLY A 56 -0.50 -10.59 2.61
CA GLY A 56 -0.36 -12.00 2.23
C GLY A 56 0.51 -12.76 3.23
N ALA A 57 1.62 -13.33 2.75
CA ALA A 57 2.55 -14.14 3.56
C ALA A 57 3.07 -13.45 4.83
N PHE A 58 3.15 -12.12 4.84
CA PHE A 58 3.60 -11.35 6.01
C PHE A 58 2.49 -11.12 7.06
N GLY A 59 1.25 -11.52 6.80
CA GLY A 59 0.18 -11.55 7.81
C GLY A 59 -0.29 -10.20 8.32
N ASN A 60 -0.13 -9.12 7.55
CA ASN A 60 -0.63 -7.80 7.94
C ASN A 60 -2.17 -7.76 7.80
N ASP A 61 -2.88 -7.09 8.71
CA ASP A 61 -4.34 -6.93 8.59
C ASP A 61 -4.69 -5.98 7.44
N PRO A 62 -5.39 -6.43 6.38
CA PRO A 62 -5.74 -5.57 5.26
C PRO A 62 -6.62 -4.39 5.63
N LYS A 63 -7.46 -4.49 6.68
CA LYS A 63 -8.25 -3.34 7.14
C LYS A 63 -7.36 -2.25 7.73
N GLU A 64 -6.36 -2.64 8.50
CA GLU A 64 -5.44 -1.69 9.12
C GLU A 64 -4.55 -1.03 8.07
N VAL A 65 -4.00 -1.80 7.13
CA VAL A 65 -3.17 -1.25 6.04
C VAL A 65 -3.99 -0.31 5.15
N ALA A 66 -5.23 -0.68 4.78
CA ALA A 66 -6.12 0.21 4.03
C ALA A 66 -6.46 1.49 4.81
N SER A 67 -6.68 1.40 6.12
CA SER A 67 -6.90 2.56 6.99
C SER A 67 -5.69 3.49 7.05
N ILE A 68 -4.47 2.95 7.17
CA ILE A 68 -3.23 3.74 7.14
C ILE A 68 -3.11 4.46 5.81
N MET A 69 -3.35 3.76 4.70
CA MET A 69 -3.28 4.36 3.37
C MET A 69 -4.30 5.49 3.19
N LYS A 70 -5.54 5.30 3.67
CA LYS A 70 -6.57 6.34 3.67
C LYS A 70 -6.11 7.59 4.42
N GLU A 71 -5.55 7.41 5.62
CA GLU A 71 -5.03 8.49 6.46
C GLU A 71 -3.91 9.26 5.72
N ILE A 72 -2.98 8.54 5.08
CA ILE A 72 -1.91 9.15 4.26
C ILE A 72 -2.49 10.01 3.13
N LEU A 73 -3.45 9.48 2.36
CA LEU A 73 -4.05 10.20 1.24
C LEU A 73 -4.83 11.45 1.69
N GLN A 74 -5.48 11.38 2.86
CA GLN A 74 -6.19 12.53 3.45
C GLN A 74 -5.22 13.62 3.95
N GLU A 75 -4.13 13.23 4.61
CA GLU A 75 -3.14 14.17 5.15
C GLU A 75 -2.24 14.78 4.07
N ARG A 76 -2.07 14.10 2.93
CA ARG A 76 -1.14 14.49 1.86
C ARG A 76 -1.84 14.55 0.49
N PRO A 77 -2.72 15.53 0.25
CA PRO A 77 -3.43 15.67 -1.02
C PRO A 77 -2.51 15.80 -2.24
N ILE A 78 -1.27 16.25 -2.04
CA ILE A 78 -0.27 16.40 -3.11
C ILE A 78 -0.06 15.11 -3.92
N TYR A 79 -0.17 13.94 -3.29
CA TYR A 79 0.01 12.67 -3.98
C TYR A 79 -1.03 12.49 -5.09
N GLN A 80 -2.30 12.74 -4.79
CA GLN A 80 -3.39 12.62 -5.76
C GLN A 80 -3.46 13.81 -6.74
N GLN A 81 -2.85 14.94 -6.39
CA GLN A 81 -2.73 16.10 -7.29
C GLN A 81 -1.64 15.90 -8.36
N LYS A 82 -0.61 15.11 -8.06
CA LYS A 82 0.56 14.91 -8.91
C LYS A 82 0.61 13.54 -9.57
N MET A 83 -0.04 12.53 -9.00
CA MET A 83 0.04 11.15 -9.45
C MET A 83 -1.34 10.49 -9.45
N LYS A 84 -1.57 9.59 -10.42
CA LYS A 84 -2.64 8.60 -10.33
C LYS A 84 -2.17 7.46 -9.43
N ILE A 85 -3.03 7.02 -8.51
CA ILE A 85 -2.71 5.92 -7.60
C ILE A 85 -3.73 4.81 -7.85
N ALA A 86 -3.26 3.59 -8.08
CA ALA A 86 -4.11 2.43 -8.29
C ALA A 86 -3.75 1.32 -7.30
N PHE A 87 -4.74 0.52 -6.89
CA PHE A 87 -4.54 -0.67 -6.08
C PHE A 87 -4.87 -1.91 -6.91
N ALA A 88 -3.84 -2.57 -7.45
CA ALA A 88 -3.98 -3.82 -8.20
C ALA A 88 -3.98 -5.00 -7.22
N ILE A 89 -5.15 -5.34 -6.70
CA ILE A 89 -5.33 -6.44 -5.73
C ILE A 89 -5.98 -7.63 -6.43
N ILE A 90 -5.23 -8.71 -6.55
CA ILE A 90 -5.67 -9.96 -7.16
C ILE A 90 -6.49 -10.75 -6.14
N THR A 91 -7.64 -11.26 -6.58
CA THR A 91 -8.47 -12.20 -5.81
C THR A 91 -8.26 -13.59 -6.38
N ASP A 92 -7.54 -14.44 -5.67
CA ASP A 92 -7.27 -15.83 -6.03
C ASP A 92 -7.35 -16.72 -4.79
N GLY A 93 -6.95 -17.99 -4.90
CA GLY A 93 -6.94 -18.93 -3.76
C GLY A 93 -6.02 -18.52 -2.60
N ASN A 94 -5.16 -17.50 -2.79
CA ASN A 94 -4.28 -16.95 -1.76
C ASN A 94 -4.91 -15.74 -1.04
N ASP A 95 -6.00 -15.16 -1.56
CA ASP A 95 -6.75 -14.10 -0.89
C ASP A 95 -7.68 -14.65 0.20
N LYS A 96 -7.08 -15.17 1.27
CA LYS A 96 -7.83 -15.73 2.42
C LYS A 96 -8.49 -14.65 3.29
N SER A 97 -8.05 -13.40 3.16
CA SER A 97 -8.45 -12.29 4.03
C SER A 97 -9.45 -11.33 3.37
N GLY A 98 -9.80 -11.54 2.10
CA GLY A 98 -10.69 -10.66 1.34
C GLY A 98 -10.07 -9.29 1.10
N ASN A 99 -8.80 -9.25 0.67
CA ASN A 99 -8.00 -8.05 0.51
C ASN A 99 -8.68 -7.02 -0.39
N LEU A 100 -9.25 -7.45 -1.52
CA LEU A 100 -9.94 -6.54 -2.44
C LEU A 100 -11.13 -5.85 -1.76
N GLU A 101 -11.93 -6.61 -1.00
CA GLU A 101 -13.08 -6.08 -0.26
C GLU A 101 -12.62 -5.04 0.78
N LYS A 102 -11.57 -5.32 1.55
CA LYS A 102 -11.11 -4.39 2.60
C LYS A 102 -10.49 -3.11 2.04
N PHE A 103 -9.80 -3.21 0.90
CA PHE A 103 -9.24 -2.07 0.19
C PHE A 103 -10.27 -1.29 -0.65
N SER A 104 -11.46 -1.84 -0.90
CA SER A 104 -12.53 -1.12 -1.62
C SER A 104 -12.92 0.21 -0.97
N THR A 105 -12.66 0.38 0.33
CA THR A 105 -12.83 1.64 1.07
C THR A 105 -11.98 2.79 0.53
N LEU A 106 -10.91 2.47 -0.22
CA LEU A 106 -10.03 3.44 -0.87
C LEU A 106 -10.54 3.88 -2.24
N HIS A 107 -11.53 3.22 -2.85
CA HIS A 107 -12.00 3.57 -4.20
C HIS A 107 -12.46 5.03 -4.32
N ASN A 108 -12.97 5.62 -3.23
CA ASN A 108 -13.37 7.03 -3.20
C ASN A 108 -12.18 8.00 -3.08
N PHE A 109 -10.99 7.48 -2.82
CA PHE A 109 -9.72 8.19 -2.60
C PHE A 109 -8.68 7.91 -3.69
N VAL A 110 -9.06 7.26 -4.78
CA VAL A 110 -8.21 7.12 -5.96
C VAL A 110 -9.02 7.53 -7.18
N LYS A 111 -8.59 8.58 -7.87
CA LYS A 111 -9.17 9.05 -9.12
C LYS A 111 -8.46 8.41 -10.31
#